data_AF-A0A7C6HZY1-F1
#
_entry.id   AF-A0A7C6HZY1-F1
#
_cell.length_a   1.000
_cell.length_b   1.000
_cell.length_c   1.000
_cell.angle_alpha   90.00
_cell.angle_beta   90.00
_cell.angle_gamma   90.00
#
_symmetry.space_group_name_H-M   'P 1'
#
loop_
_entity.id
_entity.type
_entity.pdbx_description
1 polymer ?
#
loop_
_entity_poly.entity_id
_entity_poly.type
_entity_poly.pdbx_seq_one_letter_code
_entity_poly.pdbx_strand_id
1 'polypeptide(L)'
;LFGGSPAQIEYAAEMGLEHHLGMTCDPVCGLVQIPCIERNAYAAARALDANIYSSFTDGIHRVSFDRVVQVMKETGHDLPSLYKETGEGGLAKGHVFTSDKQ
;
A
#
# COMPACT_ATOMS: atom_id res chain seq x y z
N LEU A 1 0.98 15.63 15.43
CA LEU A 1 2.12 15.15 16.26
C LEU A 1 3.39 15.95 16.00
N PHE A 2 3.81 16.15 14.75
CA PHE A 2 5.10 16.79 14.41
C PHE A 2 5.02 18.26 13.98
N GLY A 3 3.86 18.91 14.12
CA GLY A 3 3.71 20.34 13.82
C GLY A 3 3.55 20.70 12.33
N GLY A 4 3.31 19.71 11.45
CA GLY A 4 3.09 19.95 10.03
C GLY A 4 1.80 20.74 9.74
N SER A 5 1.84 21.57 8.69
CA SER A 5 0.69 22.30 8.17
C SER A 5 -0.31 21.35 7.49
N PRO A 6 -1.58 21.76 7.26
CA PRO A 6 -2.53 20.95 6.49
C PRO A 6 -2.01 20.53 5.11
N ALA A 7 -1.29 21.41 4.42
CA ALA A 7 -0.69 21.10 3.12
C ALA A 7 0.41 20.04 3.22
N GLN A 8 1.26 20.10 4.26
CA GLN A 8 2.27 19.07 4.50
C GLN A 8 1.63 17.73 4.91
N ILE A 9 0.55 17.75 5.68
CA ILE A 9 -0.22 16.55 6.05
C ILE A 9 -0.81 15.90 4.81
N GLU A 10 -1.43 16.69 3.93
CA GLU A 10 -2.00 16.21 2.67
C GLU A 10 -0.90 15.63 1.77
N TYR A 11 0.24 16.31 1.63
CA TYR A 11 1.37 15.81 0.87
C TYR A 11 1.94 14.49 1.43
N ALA A 12 2.05 14.37 2.76
CA ALA A 12 2.47 13.12 3.40
C ALA A 12 1.49 11.96 3.12
N ALA A 13 0.18 12.24 3.23
CA ALA A 13 -0.86 11.24 2.97
C ALA A 13 -0.90 10.82 1.50
N GLU A 14 -0.69 11.77 0.60
CA GLU A 14 -0.63 11.57 -0.85
C GLU A 14 0.52 10.63 -1.22
N MET A 15 1.77 10.93 -0.82
CA MET A 15 2.92 10.02 -1.03
C MET A 15 2.68 8.62 -0.42
N GLY A 16 2.03 8.57 0.75
CA GLY A 16 1.68 7.32 1.40
C GLY A 16 0.82 6.42 0.53
N LEU A 17 -0.23 6.97 -0.10
CA LEU A 17 -1.10 6.24 -1.03
C LEU A 17 -0.42 5.99 -2.38
N GLU A 18 0.29 6.99 -2.92
CA GLU A 18 0.98 6.91 -4.22
C GLU A 18 1.91 5.70 -4.27
N HIS A 19 2.70 5.49 -3.21
CA HIS A 19 3.63 4.38 -3.11
C HIS A 19 2.99 2.98 -2.94
N HIS A 20 1.66 2.90 -2.83
CA HIS A 20 0.91 1.66 -2.68
C HIS A 20 -0.16 1.45 -3.77
N LEU A 21 -0.25 2.33 -4.77
CA LEU A 21 -1.20 2.20 -5.88
C LEU A 21 -1.03 0.87 -6.62
N GLY A 22 -2.14 0.17 -6.85
CA GLY A 22 -2.17 -1.10 -7.58
C GLY A 22 -1.67 -2.31 -6.80
N MET A 23 -1.41 -2.17 -5.49
CA MET A 23 -1.05 -3.31 -4.64
C MET A 23 -2.20 -4.33 -4.58
N THR A 24 -1.94 -5.56 -5.04
CA THR A 24 -2.89 -6.68 -5.04
C THR A 24 -2.96 -7.36 -3.68
N CYS A 25 -4.05 -8.08 -3.40
CA CYS A 25 -4.26 -8.81 -2.14
C CYS A 25 -4.27 -10.32 -2.35
N ASP A 26 -3.10 -10.86 -2.66
CA ASP A 26 -2.94 -12.27 -3.03
C ASP A 26 -1.87 -12.95 -2.16
N PRO A 27 -2.20 -13.26 -0.90
CA PRO A 27 -1.22 -13.76 0.05
C PRO A 27 -0.95 -15.26 -0.12
N VAL A 28 0.25 -15.70 0.28
CA VAL A 28 0.67 -17.11 0.25
C VAL A 28 -0.31 -17.98 1.01
N CYS A 29 -0.83 -19.03 0.36
CA CYS A 29 -1.82 -19.96 0.90
C CYS A 29 -3.12 -19.29 1.41
N GLY A 30 -3.42 -18.06 1.01
CA GLY A 30 -4.56 -17.30 1.54
C GLY A 30 -4.37 -16.79 2.99
N LEU A 31 -3.15 -16.88 3.56
CA LEU A 31 -2.89 -16.56 4.96
C LEU A 31 -2.38 -15.13 5.14
N VAL A 32 -2.76 -14.48 6.25
CA VAL A 32 -2.29 -13.13 6.61
C VAL A 32 -0.87 -13.17 7.22
N GLN A 33 0.09 -13.68 6.44
CA GLN A 33 1.49 -13.81 6.85
C GLN A 33 2.40 -13.21 5.78
N ILE A 34 2.50 -13.87 4.62
CA ILE A 34 3.34 -13.43 3.50
C ILE A 34 2.44 -12.95 2.36
N PRO A 35 2.64 -11.73 1.83
CA PRO A 35 3.59 -10.68 2.23
C PRO A 35 3.00 -9.69 3.27
N CYS A 36 1.92 -10.05 3.97
CA CYS A 36 1.17 -9.12 4.83
C CYS A 36 2.02 -8.50 5.96
N ILE A 37 2.88 -9.29 6.62
CA ILE A 37 3.70 -8.84 7.76
C ILE A 37 4.76 -7.85 7.28
N GLU A 38 5.52 -8.21 6.25
CA GLU A 38 6.54 -7.34 5.68
C GLU A 38 5.92 -6.07 5.07
N ARG A 39 4.76 -6.16 4.40
CA ARG A 39 4.03 -4.97 3.91
C ARG A 39 3.70 -3.99 5.02
N ASN A 40 3.30 -4.45 6.22
CA ASN A 40 3.06 -3.56 7.35
C ASN A 40 4.35 -2.85 7.80
N ALA A 41 5.47 -3.59 7.89
CA ALA A 41 6.75 -3.00 8.27
C ALA A 41 7.21 -1.93 7.25
N TYR A 42 7.11 -2.24 5.95
CA TYR A 42 7.43 -1.29 4.88
C TYR A 42 6.48 -0.08 4.88
N ALA A 43 5.17 -0.29 5.02
CA ALA A 43 4.19 0.81 5.05
C ALA A 43 4.43 1.75 6.24
N ALA A 44 4.75 1.21 7.42
CA ALA A 44 5.08 2.03 8.60
C ALA A 44 6.34 2.87 8.38
N ALA A 45 7.40 2.28 7.81
CA ALA A 45 8.61 3.03 7.45
C ALA A 45 8.31 4.12 6.41
N ARG A 46 7.53 3.81 5.38
CA ARG A 46 7.14 4.79 4.34
C ARG A 46 6.27 5.92 4.86
N ALA A 47 5.37 5.65 5.80
CA ALA A 47 4.57 6.69 6.44
C ALA A 47 5.45 7.67 7.22
N LEU A 48 6.48 7.17 7.92
CA LEU A 48 7.44 8.03 8.61
C LEU A 48 8.31 8.82 7.62
N ASP A 49 8.83 8.17 6.58
CA ASP A 49 9.61 8.82 5.51
C ASP A 49 8.81 9.96 4.86
N ALA A 50 7.53 9.72 4.52
CA ALA A 50 6.64 10.71 3.91
C ALA A 50 6.38 11.91 4.83
N ASN A 51 6.13 11.66 6.12
CA ASN A 51 6.00 12.72 7.12
C ASN A 51 7.30 13.54 7.25
N ILE A 52 8.45 12.87 7.32
CA ILE A 52 9.76 13.54 7.41
C ILE A 52 9.99 14.40 6.17
N TYR A 53 9.80 13.82 4.98
CA TYR A 53 9.98 14.52 3.71
C TYR A 53 9.08 15.76 3.63
N SER A 54 7.77 15.59 3.82
CA SER A 54 6.80 16.70 3.75
C SER A 54 7.11 17.83 4.74
N SER A 55 7.65 17.52 5.92
CA SER A 55 8.03 18.51 6.93
C SER A 55 9.15 19.45 6.47
N PHE A 56 9.97 19.02 5.50
CA PHE A 56 11.02 19.84 4.87
C PHE A 56 10.55 20.57 3.61
N THR A 57 9.28 20.47 3.24
CA THR A 57 8.68 21.13 2.08
C THR A 57 7.81 22.32 2.48
N ASP A 58 7.39 23.12 1.50
CA ASP A 58 6.35 24.15 1.65
C ASP A 58 4.92 23.56 1.60
N GLY A 59 4.79 22.23 1.49
CA GLY A 59 3.51 21.51 1.37
C GLY A 59 2.91 21.54 -0.04
N ILE A 60 3.58 22.15 -1.03
CA ILE A 60 3.12 22.17 -2.41
C ILE A 60 3.58 20.88 -3.10
N HIS A 61 2.63 20.18 -3.71
CA HIS A 61 2.86 18.93 -4.42
C HIS A 61 2.08 18.89 -5.74
N ARG A 62 2.62 18.18 -6.74
CA ARG A 62 2.09 18.21 -8.12
C ARG A 62 0.82 17.41 -8.29
N VAL A 63 0.69 16.33 -7.52
CA VAL A 63 -0.45 15.43 -7.58
C VAL A 63 -1.24 15.66 -6.30
N SER A 64 -2.51 16.05 -6.40
CA SER A 64 -3.34 16.24 -5.20
C SER A 64 -3.69 14.91 -4.55
N PHE A 65 -3.97 14.93 -3.25
CA PHE A 65 -4.44 13.74 -2.53
C PHE A 65 -5.71 13.15 -3.16
N ASP A 66 -6.67 14.01 -3.52
CA ASP A 66 -7.91 13.60 -4.18
C ASP A 66 -7.65 12.87 -5.51
N ARG A 67 -6.64 13.30 -6.28
CA ARG A 67 -6.28 12.64 -7.53
C ARG A 67 -5.74 11.24 -7.27
N VAL A 68 -4.89 11.07 -6.25
CA VAL A 68 -4.39 9.74 -5.85
C VAL A 68 -5.52 8.84 -5.37
N VAL A 69 -6.47 9.36 -4.58
CA VAL A 69 -7.65 8.59 -4.15
C VAL A 69 -8.51 8.15 -5.34
N GLN A 70 -8.71 9.03 -6.32
CA GLN A 70 -9.43 8.68 -7.55
C GLN A 70 -8.71 7.57 -8.32
N VAL A 71 -7.39 7.71 -8.52
CA VAL A 71 -6.58 6.70 -9.22
C VAL A 71 -6.57 5.38 -8.46
N MET A 72 -6.52 5.39 -7.12
CA MET A 72 -6.62 4.20 -6.29
C MET A 72 -7.93 3.45 -6.53
N LYS A 73 -9.05 4.18 -6.60
CA LYS A 73 -10.37 3.62 -6.90
C LYS A 73 -10.44 3.03 -8.31
N GLU A 74 -9.98 3.77 -9.31
CA GLU A 74 -9.95 3.32 -10.72
C GLU A 74 -9.09 2.05 -10.85
N THR A 75 -7.87 2.08 -10.33
CA THR A 75 -6.96 0.92 -10.32
C THR A 75 -7.56 -0.29 -9.61
N GLY A 76 -8.18 -0.08 -8.44
CA GLY A 76 -8.84 -1.15 -7.69
C GLY A 76 -10.05 -1.75 -8.42
N HIS A 77 -10.77 -0.94 -9.21
CA HIS A 77 -11.85 -1.41 -10.07
C HIS A 77 -11.32 -2.28 -11.21
N ASP A 78 -10.28 -1.80 -11.88
CA ASP A 78 -9.69 -2.41 -13.09
C ASP A 78 -8.85 -3.67 -12.81
N LEU A 79 -8.43 -3.88 -11.55
CA LEU A 79 -7.80 -5.13 -11.15
C LEU A 79 -8.73 -6.32 -11.49
N PRO A 80 -8.24 -7.38 -12.15
CA PRO A 80 -9.01 -8.60 -12.33
C PRO A 80 -9.42 -9.18 -10.98
N SER A 81 -10.62 -9.76 -10.89
CA SER A 81 -11.17 -10.32 -9.63
C SER A 81 -10.20 -11.27 -8.94
N LEU A 82 -9.44 -12.05 -9.71
CA LEU A 82 -8.48 -13.04 -9.22
C LEU A 82 -7.26 -12.44 -8.46
N TYR A 83 -6.98 -11.15 -8.61
CA TYR A 83 -5.87 -10.45 -7.94
C TYR A 83 -6.36 -9.46 -6.87
N LYS A 84 -7.67 -9.41 -6.60
CA LYS A 84 -8.25 -8.67 -5.47
C LYS A 84 -8.14 -9.52 -4.20
N GLU A 85 -9.05 -9.36 -3.27
CA GLU A 85 -9.04 -10.02 -1.95
C GLU A 85 -9.52 -11.48 -1.97
N THR A 86 -9.50 -12.16 -3.12
CA THR A 86 -9.99 -13.54 -3.23
C THR A 86 -8.95 -14.59 -2.84
N GLY A 87 -7.65 -14.26 -2.94
CA GLY A 87 -6.58 -15.24 -2.71
C GLY A 87 -6.63 -16.43 -3.69
N GLU A 88 -7.19 -16.24 -4.88
CA GLU A 88 -7.30 -17.28 -5.92
C GLU A 88 -6.20 -17.15 -6.99
N GLY A 89 -5.37 -16.11 -6.90
CA GLY A 89 -4.39 -15.69 -7.89
C GLY A 89 -2.94 -16.02 -7.51
N GLY A 90 -2.02 -15.45 -8.30
CA GLY A 90 -0.57 -15.38 -8.09
C GLY A 90 0.06 -16.24 -6.97
N LEU A 91 0.47 -15.61 -5.86
CA LEU A 91 1.17 -16.25 -4.74
C LEU A 91 0.27 -17.20 -3.95
N ALA A 92 -1.04 -16.97 -3.91
CA ALA A 92 -1.95 -17.86 -3.19
C ALA A 92 -2.09 -19.22 -3.87
N LYS A 93 -2.05 -19.25 -5.21
CA LYS A 93 -2.20 -20.47 -6.03
C LYS A 93 -0.95 -21.34 -6.09
N GLY A 94 0.23 -20.77 -5.83
CA GLY A 94 1.53 -21.43 -6.01
C GLY A 94 2.06 -22.21 -4.80
N HIS A 95 1.50 -21.97 -3.62
CA HIS A 95 1.98 -22.58 -2.37
C HIS A 95 0.89 -23.46 -1.76
N VAL A 96 1.19 -24.75 -1.66
CA VAL A 96 0.45 -25.69 -0.81
C VAL A 96 1.36 -25.94 0.38
N PHE A 97 0.87 -25.82 1.61
CA PHE A 97 1.58 -26.35 2.76
C PHE A 97 1.66 -27.87 2.57
N THR A 98 2.74 -28.33 1.92
CA THR A 98 3.10 -29.74 1.99
C THR A 98 3.45 -30.00 3.43
N SER A 99 2.62 -30.78 4.12
CA SER A 99 2.87 -31.30 5.46
C SER A 99 4.04 -32.30 5.51
N ASP A 100 5.02 -32.14 4.63
CA ASP A 100 6.19 -32.99 4.53
C ASP A 100 7.44 -32.22 4.97
N LYS A 101 7.91 -32.67 6.14
CA LYS A 101 9.26 -32.54 6.70
C LYS A 101 9.57 -31.27 7.48
N GLN A 102 9.24 -31.33 8.77
CA GLN A 102 10.29 -31.58 9.76
C GLN A 102 9.81 -32.57 10.83
#